data_AF-A0A6P7H0V0-F1
#
_entry.id   AF-A0A6P7H0V0-F1
#
_cell.length_a   1.000
_cell.length_b   1.000
_cell.length_c   1.000
_cell.angle_alpha   90.00
_cell.angle_beta   90.00
_cell.angle_gamma   90.00
#
_symmetry.space_group_name_H-M   'P 1'
#
loop_
_entity.id
_entity.type
_entity.pdbx_description
1 polymer ?
#
loop_
_entity_poly.entity_id
_entity_poly.type
_entity_poly.pdbx_seq_one_letter_code
_entity_poly.pdbx_strand_id
1 'polypeptide(L)'
;MYKEAVDMYNEAGQWEKAHAIASEHLDTEEVYDMYIKHAEALEEAGKYREAEKLYLSVNTPDLAIAMYKRVEQYDNMVRLVERYHPNLLQTTHLHLGQQLESQGKYRAAEIHFLAINEWKAAMNMY
;
A
#
# COMPACT_ATOMS: atom_id res chain seq x y z
N MET A 1 17.39 -26.75 4.29
CA MET A 1 17.03 -26.89 5.71
C MET A 1 16.20 -25.72 6.22
N TYR A 2 16.71 -24.48 6.37
CA TYR A 2 15.87 -23.37 6.87
C TYR A 2 14.83 -22.85 5.86
N LYS A 3 15.19 -22.79 4.57
CA LYS A 3 14.24 -22.48 3.48
C LYS A 3 13.04 -23.41 3.45
N GLU A 4 13.27 -24.72 3.50
CA GLU A 4 12.20 -25.73 3.49
C GLU A 4 11.30 -25.62 4.71
N ALA A 5 11.85 -25.29 5.89
CA ALA A 5 11.05 -25.06 7.09
C ALA A 5 10.17 -23.81 6.93
N VAL A 6 10.73 -22.72 6.40
CA VAL A 6 10.00 -21.48 6.15
C VAL A 6 8.91 -21.69 5.09
N ASP A 7 9.20 -22.40 4.00
CA ASP A 7 8.24 -22.76 2.96
C ASP A 7 7.11 -23.65 3.53
N MET A 8 7.45 -24.66 4.34
CA MET A 8 6.45 -25.49 5.03
C MET A 8 5.56 -24.68 5.97
N TYR A 9 6.11 -23.73 6.73
CA TYR A 9 5.31 -22.87 7.60
C TYR A 9 4.44 -21.89 6.82
N ASN A 10 4.89 -21.43 5.65
CA ASN A 10 4.09 -20.61 4.73
C ASN A 10 2.91 -21.40 4.15
N GLU A 11 3.15 -22.63 3.69
CA GLU A 11 2.08 -23.53 3.20
C GLU A 11 1.07 -23.88 4.31
N ALA A 12 1.54 -24.02 5.55
CA ALA A 12 0.71 -24.27 6.72
C ALA A 12 -0.02 -23.01 7.25
N GLY A 13 0.18 -21.83 6.65
CA GLY A 13 -0.40 -20.56 7.09
C GLY A 13 0.15 -20.04 8.43
N GLN A 14 1.26 -20.60 8.93
CA GLN A 14 1.89 -20.23 10.20
C GLN A 14 2.97 -19.17 9.99
N TRP A 15 2.54 -18.01 9.52
CA TRP A 15 3.44 -17.00 8.98
C TRP A 15 4.33 -16.33 10.04
N GLU A 16 3.87 -16.15 11.27
CA GLU A 16 4.70 -15.61 12.35
C GLU A 16 5.93 -16.49 12.66
N LYS A 17 5.78 -17.81 12.53
CA LYS A 17 6.90 -18.75 12.71
C LYS A 17 7.82 -18.75 11.51
N ALA A 18 7.27 -18.66 10.30
CA ALA A 18 8.04 -18.47 9.08
C ALA A 18 8.89 -17.19 9.16
N HIS A 19 8.30 -16.09 9.63
CA HIS A 19 9.00 -14.82 9.86
C HIS A 19 10.16 -14.97 10.83
N ALA A 20 9.93 -15.54 12.02
CA ALA A 20 10.95 -15.66 13.04
C ALA A 20 12.18 -16.41 12.51
N ILE A 21 11.95 -17.58 11.90
CA ILE A 21 13.01 -18.43 11.33
C ILE A 21 13.70 -17.73 10.15
N ALA A 22 12.93 -17.07 9.28
CA ALA A 22 13.46 -16.33 8.14
C ALA A 22 14.35 -15.15 8.59
N SER A 23 13.92 -14.38 9.59
CA SER A 23 14.67 -13.24 10.11
C SER A 23 15.95 -13.63 10.86
N GLU A 24 15.99 -14.84 11.43
CA GLU A 24 17.14 -15.30 12.22
C GLU A 24 18.20 -16.02 11.37
N HIS A 25 17.80 -16.62 10.24
CA HIS A 25 18.65 -17.58 9.52
C HIS A 25 18.72 -17.41 8.00
N LEU A 26 17.86 -16.60 7.37
CA LEU A 26 17.90 -16.37 5.92
C LEU A 26 18.53 -15.01 5.59
N ASP A 27 19.09 -14.92 4.38
CA ASP A 27 19.61 -13.68 3.84
C ASP A 27 18.47 -12.68 3.61
N THR A 28 18.74 -11.39 3.86
CA THR A 28 17.74 -10.32 3.81
C THR A 28 17.01 -10.22 2.47
N GLU A 29 17.66 -10.59 1.36
CA GLU A 29 17.04 -10.62 0.02
C GLU A 29 16.04 -11.75 -0.15
N GLU A 30 16.31 -12.93 0.41
CA GLU A 30 15.40 -14.08 0.31
C GLU A 30 14.15 -13.89 1.19
N VAL A 31 14.36 -13.30 2.37
CA VAL A 31 13.26 -12.87 3.24
C VAL A 31 12.43 -11.81 2.51
N TYR A 32 13.05 -10.85 1.84
CA TYR A 32 12.36 -9.83 1.05
C TYR A 32 11.45 -10.46 -0.02
N ASP A 33 11.99 -11.31 -0.88
CA ASP A 33 11.24 -11.93 -1.98
C ASP A 33 10.05 -12.76 -1.49
N MET A 34 10.24 -13.48 -0.39
CA MET A 34 9.18 -14.28 0.20
C MET A 34 8.02 -13.42 0.70
N TYR A 35 8.31 -12.29 1.33
CA TYR A 35 7.29 -11.39 1.87
C TYR A 35 6.49 -10.72 0.77
N ILE A 36 7.18 -10.33 -0.32
CA ILE A 36 6.54 -9.75 -1.50
C ILE A 36 5.54 -10.76 -2.08
N LYS A 37 5.98 -11.99 -2.35
CA LYS A 37 5.10 -13.05 -2.89
C LYS A 37 3.89 -13.31 -1.99
N HIS A 38 4.08 -13.27 -0.67
CA HIS A 38 2.97 -13.47 0.25
C HIS A 38 2.01 -12.28 0.26
N ALA A 39 2.53 -11.05 0.23
CA ALA A 39 1.71 -9.85 0.12
C ALA A 39 0.89 -9.85 -1.16
N GLU A 40 1.48 -10.24 -2.30
CA GLU A 40 0.78 -10.42 -3.58
C GLU A 40 -0.35 -11.46 -3.48
N ALA A 41 -0.10 -12.62 -2.84
CA ALA A 41 -1.15 -13.62 -2.63
C ALA A 41 -2.30 -13.11 -1.75
N LEU A 42 -1.99 -12.27 -0.76
CA LEU A 42 -3.01 -11.62 0.07
C LEU A 42 -3.78 -10.53 -0.69
N GLU A 43 -3.13 -9.82 -1.62
CA GLU A 43 -3.82 -8.91 -2.55
C GLU A 43 -4.83 -9.66 -3.40
N GLU A 44 -4.43 -10.79 -4.00
CA GLU A 44 -5.33 -11.65 -4.79
C GLU A 44 -6.49 -12.19 -3.96
N ALA A 45 -6.25 -12.47 -2.68
CA ALA A 45 -7.29 -12.87 -1.72
C ALA A 45 -8.18 -11.70 -1.22
N GLY A 46 -7.89 -10.45 -1.62
CA GLY A 46 -8.61 -9.26 -1.19
C GLY A 46 -8.29 -8.79 0.25
N LYS A 47 -7.24 -9.34 0.87
CA LYS A 47 -6.82 -9.06 2.25
C LYS A 47 -5.79 -7.92 2.32
N TYR A 48 -6.16 -6.76 1.82
CA TYR A 48 -5.25 -5.61 1.64
C TYR A 48 -4.58 -5.11 2.93
N ARG A 49 -5.26 -5.19 4.08
CA ARG A 49 -4.68 -4.78 5.37
C ARG A 49 -3.58 -5.72 5.85
N GLU A 50 -3.70 -7.00 5.54
CA GLU A 50 -2.65 -7.98 5.87
C GLU A 50 -1.47 -7.81 4.92
N ALA A 51 -1.73 -7.61 3.62
CA ALA A 51 -0.70 -7.26 2.63
C ALA A 51 0.06 -5.97 3.00
N GLU A 52 -0.64 -4.91 3.44
CA GLU A 52 -0.01 -3.66 3.92
C GLU A 52 1.00 -3.94 5.04
N LYS A 53 0.63 -4.74 6.04
CA LYS A 53 1.54 -5.06 7.16
C LYS A 53 2.81 -5.75 6.67
N LEU A 54 2.69 -6.63 5.69
CA LEU A 54 3.83 -7.32 5.10
C LEU A 54 4.74 -6.34 4.37
N TYR A 55 4.21 -5.52 3.47
CA TYR A 55 5.01 -4.50 2.78
C TYR A 55 5.73 -3.56 3.76
N LEU A 56 5.06 -3.14 4.82
CA LEU A 56 5.68 -2.31 5.85
C LEU A 56 6.77 -3.05 6.64
N SER A 57 6.61 -4.35 6.89
CA SER A 57 7.62 -5.15 7.59
C SER A 57 8.92 -5.31 6.81
N VAL A 58 8.87 -5.26 5.46
CA VAL A 58 10.05 -5.25 4.60
C VAL A 58 10.50 -3.83 4.23
N ASN A 59 9.94 -2.82 4.88
CA ASN A 59 10.25 -1.41 4.63
C ASN A 59 9.99 -0.97 3.17
N THR A 60 8.95 -1.52 2.53
CA THR A 60 8.51 -1.20 1.16
C THR A 60 7.13 -0.54 1.12
N PRO A 61 6.96 0.66 1.70
CA PRO A 61 5.68 1.37 1.70
C PRO A 61 5.18 1.71 0.28
N ASP A 62 6.09 1.84 -0.70
CA ASP A 62 5.75 2.13 -2.10
C ASP A 62 4.86 1.07 -2.73
N LEU A 63 5.13 -0.21 -2.43
CA LEU A 63 4.34 -1.32 -2.94
C LEU A 63 2.94 -1.33 -2.33
N ALA A 64 2.83 -1.04 -1.03
CA ALA A 64 1.53 -0.88 -0.38
C ALA A 64 0.72 0.30 -0.97
N ILE A 65 1.37 1.42 -1.28
CA ILE A 65 0.75 2.57 -1.94
C ILE A 65 0.25 2.18 -3.34
N ALA A 66 1.08 1.49 -4.13
CA ALA A 66 0.72 1.03 -5.47
C ALA A 66 -0.46 0.04 -5.44
N MET A 67 -0.45 -0.89 -4.49
CA MET A 67 -1.56 -1.81 -4.23
C MET A 67 -2.86 -1.05 -3.96
N TYR A 68 -2.87 -0.11 -3.00
CA TYR A 68 -4.07 0.66 -2.67
C TYR A 68 -4.58 1.50 -3.84
N LYS A 69 -3.68 2.04 -4.66
CA LYS A 69 -4.03 2.74 -5.89
C LYS A 69 -4.77 1.83 -6.89
N ARG A 70 -4.32 0.58 -7.05
CA ARG A 70 -4.93 -0.39 -7.99
C ARG A 70 -6.35 -0.79 -7.58
N VAL A 71 -6.62 -0.88 -6.29
CA VAL A 71 -7.94 -1.26 -5.76
C VAL A 71 -8.85 -0.06 -5.47
N GLU A 72 -8.46 1.13 -5.95
CA GLU A 72 -9.16 2.41 -5.77
C GLU A 72 -9.42 2.79 -4.30
N GLN A 73 -8.63 2.26 -3.36
CA GLN A 73 -8.71 2.60 -1.93
C GLN A 73 -7.83 3.80 -1.62
N TYR A 74 -8.25 4.96 -2.15
CA TYR A 74 -7.44 6.17 -2.10
C TYR A 74 -7.23 6.73 -0.68
N ASP A 75 -8.17 6.52 0.25
CA ASP A 75 -8.01 6.96 1.64
C ASP A 75 -6.81 6.28 2.32
N ASN A 76 -6.70 4.95 2.15
CA ASN A 76 -5.57 4.19 2.68
C ASN A 76 -4.27 4.58 1.97
N MET A 77 -4.30 4.76 0.65
CA MET A 77 -3.16 5.23 -0.14
C MET A 77 -2.63 6.57 0.38
N VAL A 78 -3.50 7.58 0.52
CA VAL A 78 -3.15 8.93 0.97
C VAL A 78 -2.53 8.89 2.37
N ARG A 79 -3.09 8.08 3.29
CA ARG A 79 -2.53 7.90 4.63
C ARG A 79 -1.09 7.37 4.59
N LEU A 80 -0.78 6.43 3.70
CA LEU A 80 0.58 5.91 3.55
C LEU A 80 1.51 6.95 2.92
N VAL A 81 1.03 7.67 1.90
CA VAL A 81 1.80 8.77 1.26
C VAL A 81 2.10 9.87 2.28
N GLU A 82 1.15 10.28 3.11
CA GLU A 82 1.38 11.28 4.16
C GLU A 82 2.45 10.84 5.16
N ARG A 83 2.45 9.55 5.53
CA ARG A 83 3.38 9.00 6.51
C ARG A 83 4.79 8.80 5.98
N TYR A 84 4.93 8.27 4.76
CA TYR A 84 6.23 7.87 4.19
C TYR A 84 6.78 8.85 3.15
N HIS A 85 5.90 9.58 2.45
CA HIS A 85 6.24 10.48 1.33
C HIS A 85 5.49 11.82 1.41
N PRO A 86 5.64 12.60 2.49
CA PRO A 86 4.89 13.84 2.68
C PRO A 86 5.10 14.86 1.54
N ASN A 87 6.27 14.83 0.90
CA ASN A 87 6.59 15.69 -0.25
C ASN A 87 5.73 15.38 -1.49
N LEU A 88 5.22 14.16 -1.62
CA LEU A 88 4.37 13.72 -2.73
C LEU A 88 2.87 13.82 -2.38
N LEU A 89 2.53 14.17 -1.15
CA LEU A 89 1.14 14.23 -0.70
C LEU A 89 0.32 15.24 -1.50
N GLN A 90 0.88 16.44 -1.72
CA GLN A 90 0.21 17.50 -2.47
C GLN A 90 -0.05 17.12 -3.93
N THR A 91 0.95 16.53 -4.59
CA THR A 91 0.81 16.08 -5.99
C THR A 91 -0.15 14.90 -6.11
N THR A 92 -0.16 14.01 -5.11
CA THR A 92 -1.08 12.87 -5.05
C THR A 92 -2.53 13.34 -4.95
N HIS A 93 -2.84 14.27 -4.03
CA HIS A 93 -4.18 14.85 -3.90
C HIS A 93 -4.64 15.56 -5.17
N LEU A 94 -3.76 16.31 -5.82
CA LEU A 94 -4.08 16.99 -7.09
C LEU A 94 -4.45 15.99 -8.19
N HIS A 95 -3.60 14.97 -8.40
CA HIS A 95 -3.84 13.95 -9.42
C HIS A 95 -5.12 13.17 -9.15
N LEU A 96 -5.37 12.85 -7.88
CA LEU A 96 -6.54 12.13 -7.45
C LEU A 96 -7.82 12.96 -7.63
N GLY A 97 -7.78 14.25 -7.29
CA GLY A 97 -8.88 15.18 -7.53
C GLY A 97 -9.26 15.25 -9.02
N GLN A 98 -8.28 15.42 -9.90
CA GLN A 98 -8.48 15.43 -11.35
C GLN A 98 -9.03 14.10 -11.88
N GLN A 99 -8.50 12.97 -11.39
CA GLN A 99 -9.00 11.65 -11.76
C GLN A 99 -10.46 11.47 -11.35
N LEU A 100 -10.82 11.82 -10.11
CA LEU A 100 -12.19 11.71 -9.61
C LEU A 100 -13.15 12.66 -10.32
N GLU A 101 -12.70 13.87 -10.67
CA GLU A 101 -13.46 14.83 -11.49
C GLU A 101 -13.77 14.24 -12.87
N SER A 102 -12.78 13.64 -13.54
CA SER A 102 -13.00 12.98 -14.84
C SER A 102 -13.94 11.76 -14.76
N GLN A 103 -14.03 11.13 -13.59
CA GLN A 103 -14.98 10.04 -13.30
C GLN A 103 -16.37 10.56 -12.91
N GLY A 104 -16.59 11.88 -12.85
CA GLY A 104 -17.84 12.51 -12.42
C GLY A 104 -18.08 12.47 -10.90
N LYS A 105 -17.07 12.09 -10.10
CA LYS A 105 -17.14 12.00 -8.63
C LYS A 105 -16.74 13.34 -7.99
N TYR A 106 -17.45 14.41 -8.32
CA TYR A 106 -17.11 15.79 -7.91
C TYR A 106 -16.97 15.98 -6.40
N ARG A 107 -17.84 15.35 -5.59
CA ARG A 107 -17.77 15.45 -4.12
C ARG A 107 -16.47 14.88 -3.55
N ALA A 108 -15.98 13.77 -4.10
CA ALA A 108 -14.73 13.16 -3.64
C ALA A 108 -13.53 13.97 -4.13
N ALA A 109 -13.60 14.49 -5.37
CA ALA A 109 -12.57 15.38 -5.91
C ALA A 109 -12.39 16.65 -5.07
N GLU A 110 -13.51 17.27 -4.65
CA GLU A 110 -13.53 18.47 -3.82
C GLU A 110 -12.79 18.27 -2.49
N ILE A 111 -12.98 17.13 -1.81
CA ILE A 111 -12.27 16.81 -0.57
C ILE A 111 -10.75 16.84 -0.79
N HIS A 112 -10.26 16.27 -1.89
CA HIS A 112 -8.83 16.25 -2.18
C HIS A 112 -8.29 17.62 -2.59
N PHE A 113 -9.05 18.45 -3.31
CA PHE A 113 -8.65 19.82 -3.62
C PHE A 113 -8.63 20.73 -2.38
N LEU A 114 -9.58 20.53 -1.46
CA LEU A 114 -9.61 21.23 -0.18
C LEU A 114 -8.42 20.84 0.70
N ALA A 115 -8.03 19.56 0.70
CA ALA A 115 -6.89 19.06 1.49
C ALA A 115 -5.55 19.73 1.14
N ILE A 116 -5.38 20.21 -0.10
CA ILE A 116 -4.15 20.88 -0.56
C ILE A 116 -4.20 22.42 -0.48
N ASN A 117 -5.21 23.00 0.19
CA ASN A 117 -5.44 24.46 0.26
C ASN A 117 -5.52 25.17 -1.11
N GLU A 118 -5.69 24.42 -2.21
CA GLU A 118 -5.94 24.95 -3.56
C GLU A 118 -7.45 25.18 -3.75
N TRP A 119 -8.01 26.08 -2.96
CA TRP A 119 -9.42 26.51 -3.07
C TRP A 119 -9.77 27.09 -4.46
N LYS A 120 -8.76 27.53 -5.23
CA LYS A 120 -8.93 28.01 -6.60
C LYS A 120 -9.34 26.91 -7.58
N ALA A 121 -8.91 25.67 -7.34
CA ALA A 121 -9.36 24.51 -8.13
C ALA A 121 -10.79 24.10 -7.75
N ALA A 122 -11.13 24.16 -6.45
CA ALA A 122 -12.48 23.87 -5.96
C ALA A 122 -13.54 24.86 -6.49
N MET A 123 -13.17 26.13 -6.67
CA MET A 123 -14.09 27.18 -7.13
C MET A 123 -14.46 27.07 -8.63
N ASN A 124 -13.70 26.35 -9.44
CA ASN A 124 -14.00 26.12 -10.87
C ASN A 124 -14.94 24.93 -11.12
N MET A 125 -15.33 24.17 -10.08
CA MET A 125 -16.25 23.02 -10.21
C MET A 125 -17.74 23.40 -10.08
N TYR A 126 -18.07 24.68 -9.86
CA TYR A 126 -19.43 25.24 -9.84
C TYR A 126 -19.65 26.16 -11.05
#